data_AF-A0AAP4B879-F1
#
_entry.id   AF-A0AAP4B879-F1
#
_cell.length_a   1.000
_cell.length_b   1.000
_cell.length_c   1.000
_cell.angle_alpha   90.00
_cell.angle_beta   90.00
_cell.angle_gamma   90.00
#
_symmetry.space_group_name_H-M   'P 1'
#
loop_
_entity.id
_entity.type
_entity.pdbx_description
1 polymer ?
#
loop_
_entity_poly.entity_id
_entity_poly.type
_entity_poly.pdbx_seq_one_letter_code
_entity_poly.pdbx_strand_id
1 'polypeptide(L)'
;MEQIQVLFLDALKAALKNEKVTWENGMEPGEWMALFNLAEAHHVLPMIYEAVYDCPAAQNIAPQFFSPYKRRTVQAVTLQTIKTSEFLKLMRKLREAGIKPLVVKGIICRNLYHQPDHRMSSDEDILILPEQFPVCHRIMAEDGMYLLEPKQDIYNAYEVPYRKKNSPLYIELHKSLFPPESDAYGEFNQFFEGAFDRAVEENIQNDNVWTMGYTDHLFYLICHAFKHFLHSGFGIRQVCDIILFANRYGSEIDWKLVRRQCREIHAELFTAALFRIGQKYLTFDPEEACCPEEWRSIQVDETLMLEDLLYGGIYGGAEMSRKHSSSMTLNAVAANKQGKKKGIPVLKTLFPSARNLEQNYPYLKKYPYLLPAAWIKRILRYGKELGEVSDNSASEAVRIGNQRIKLLKEYGIIK
;
A
#
# COMPACT_ATOMS: atom_id res chain seq x y z
N MET A 1 6.49 -21.85 1.18
CA MET A 1 6.60 -21.08 -0.08
C MET A 1 6.59 -22.00 -1.30
N GLU A 2 5.68 -21.74 -2.24
CA GLU A 2 5.50 -22.52 -3.48
C GLU A 2 6.60 -22.21 -4.51
N GLN A 3 6.84 -23.10 -5.47
CA GLN A 3 7.88 -22.91 -6.49
C GLN A 3 7.68 -21.64 -7.32
N ILE A 4 6.44 -21.32 -7.73
CA ILE A 4 6.14 -20.09 -8.48
C ILE A 4 6.46 -18.83 -7.68
N GLN A 5 6.27 -18.86 -6.36
CA GLN A 5 6.61 -17.74 -5.48
C GLN A 5 8.12 -17.51 -5.41
N VAL A 6 8.92 -18.59 -5.41
CA VAL A 6 10.38 -18.50 -5.46
C VAL A 6 10.84 -17.88 -6.79
N LEU A 7 10.31 -18.37 -7.92
CA LEU A 7 10.62 -17.81 -9.24
C LEU A 7 10.20 -16.34 -9.37
N PHE A 8 9.05 -15.98 -8.79
CA PHE A 8 8.59 -14.60 -8.75
C PHE A 8 9.53 -13.68 -7.97
N LEU A 9 10.00 -14.10 -6.78
CA LEU A 9 10.95 -13.32 -5.99
C LEU A 9 12.31 -13.20 -6.69
N ASP A 10 12.78 -14.26 -7.34
CA ASP A 10 14.03 -14.26 -8.10
C ASP A 10 13.97 -13.29 -9.30
N ALA A 11 12.89 -13.35 -10.09
CA ALA A 11 12.66 -12.40 -11.19
C ALA A 11 12.49 -10.97 -10.70
N LEU A 12 11.80 -10.76 -9.58
CA LEU A 12 11.66 -9.43 -8.98
C LEU A 12 13.00 -8.88 -8.53
N LYS A 13 13.82 -9.69 -7.86
CA LYS A 13 15.17 -9.33 -7.42
C LYS A 13 16.07 -8.98 -8.60
N ALA A 14 16.05 -9.78 -9.67
CA ALA A 14 16.78 -9.48 -10.91
C ALA A 14 16.31 -8.14 -11.50
N ALA A 15 15.00 -7.91 -11.60
CA ALA A 15 14.45 -6.65 -12.11
C ALA A 15 14.88 -5.43 -11.29
N LEU A 16 14.91 -5.55 -9.95
CA LEU A 16 15.36 -4.48 -9.04
C LEU A 16 16.85 -4.15 -9.24
N LYS A 17 17.66 -5.12 -9.68
CA LYS A 17 19.08 -4.94 -10.02
C LYS A 17 19.33 -4.53 -11.47
N ASN A 18 18.28 -4.41 -12.29
CA ASN A 18 18.40 -4.28 -13.75
C ASN A 18 19.15 -5.45 -14.40
N GLU A 19 18.93 -6.64 -13.87
CA GLU A 19 19.46 -7.91 -14.37
C GLU A 19 18.33 -8.74 -14.97
N LYS A 20 18.71 -9.79 -15.70
CA LYS A 20 17.78 -10.79 -16.24
C LYS A 20 18.02 -12.12 -15.56
N VAL A 21 16.97 -12.93 -15.44
CA VAL A 21 17.11 -14.28 -14.89
C VAL A 21 17.76 -15.22 -15.92
N THR A 22 18.46 -16.23 -15.42
CA THR A 22 19.17 -17.22 -16.26
C THR A 22 18.59 -18.62 -16.08
N TRP A 23 17.27 -18.74 -15.94
CA TRP A 23 16.61 -20.03 -15.73
C TRP A 23 16.83 -20.95 -16.95
N GLU A 24 17.45 -22.10 -16.74
CA GLU A 24 17.75 -23.08 -17.79
C GLU A 24 16.64 -24.13 -17.94
N ASN A 25 16.07 -24.58 -16.82
CA ASN A 25 15.01 -25.58 -16.84
C ASN A 25 13.76 -24.99 -17.50
N GLY A 26 13.22 -25.69 -18.51
CA GLY A 26 11.99 -25.30 -19.16
C GLY A 26 10.83 -25.23 -18.16
N MET A 27 10.10 -24.11 -18.17
CA MET A 27 8.85 -23.95 -17.44
C MET A 27 7.67 -24.24 -18.38
N GLU A 28 6.66 -24.93 -17.87
CA GLU A 28 5.44 -25.18 -18.63
C GLU A 28 4.61 -23.89 -18.83
N PRO A 29 3.77 -23.79 -19.88
CA PRO A 29 2.91 -22.63 -20.07
C PRO A 29 2.05 -22.28 -18.84
N GLY A 30 1.62 -23.28 -18.07
CA GLY A 30 0.86 -23.09 -16.83
C GLY A 30 1.65 -22.33 -15.75
N GLU A 31 2.93 -22.64 -15.61
CA GLU A 31 3.82 -21.99 -14.64
C GLU A 31 4.11 -20.54 -15.03
N TRP A 32 4.31 -20.27 -16.32
CA TRP A 32 4.44 -18.90 -16.82
C TRP A 32 3.17 -18.08 -16.60
N MET A 33 1.99 -18.66 -16.84
CA MET A 33 0.72 -17.98 -16.56
C MET A 33 0.59 -17.66 -15.07
N ALA A 34 0.94 -18.59 -14.18
CA ALA A 34 0.91 -18.37 -12.74
C ALA A 34 1.87 -17.26 -12.30
N LEU A 35 3.10 -17.25 -12.83
CA LEU A 35 4.09 -16.19 -12.58
C LEU A 35 3.57 -14.82 -13.00
N PHE A 36 3.03 -14.68 -14.22
CA PHE A 36 2.52 -13.39 -14.70
C PHE A 36 1.25 -12.95 -13.98
N ASN A 37 0.36 -13.87 -13.60
CA ASN A 37 -0.81 -13.56 -12.78
C ASN A 37 -0.38 -13.04 -11.39
N LEU A 38 0.64 -13.65 -10.78
CA LEU A 38 1.21 -13.17 -9.53
C LEU A 38 1.84 -11.77 -9.69
N ALA A 39 2.57 -11.55 -10.79
CA ALA A 39 3.13 -10.24 -11.12
C ALA A 39 2.07 -9.16 -11.32
N GLU A 40 0.94 -9.49 -11.98
CA GLU A 40 -0.21 -8.60 -12.11
C GLU A 40 -0.86 -8.32 -10.76
N ALA A 41 -1.08 -9.33 -9.91
CA ALA A 41 -1.64 -9.17 -8.56
C ALA A 41 -0.78 -8.27 -7.66
N HIS A 42 0.53 -8.26 -7.91
CA HIS A 42 1.51 -7.39 -7.26
C HIS A 42 1.86 -6.12 -8.05
N HIS A 43 1.15 -5.82 -9.15
CA HIS A 43 1.39 -4.68 -10.05
C HIS A 43 2.89 -4.43 -10.35
N VAL A 44 3.62 -5.51 -10.58
CA VAL A 44 5.03 -5.52 -11.00
C VAL A 44 5.20 -6.26 -12.32
N LEU A 45 4.12 -6.49 -13.08
CA LEU A 45 4.19 -7.15 -14.39
C LEU A 45 5.27 -6.57 -15.31
N PRO A 46 5.43 -5.24 -15.49
CA PRO A 46 6.50 -4.72 -16.33
C PRO A 46 7.91 -5.13 -15.88
N MET A 47 8.16 -5.13 -14.56
CA MET A 47 9.44 -5.54 -13.99
C MET A 47 9.71 -7.03 -14.24
N ILE A 48 8.72 -7.88 -13.94
CA ILE A 48 8.84 -9.33 -14.10
C ILE A 48 8.97 -9.67 -15.58
N TYR A 49 8.16 -9.08 -16.45
CA TYR A 49 8.23 -9.32 -17.89
C TYR A 49 9.63 -9.00 -18.43
N GLU A 50 10.19 -7.83 -18.12
CA GLU A 50 11.52 -7.42 -18.60
C GLU A 50 12.64 -8.33 -18.07
N ALA A 51 12.52 -8.84 -16.84
CA ALA A 51 13.54 -9.72 -16.26
C ALA A 51 13.55 -11.14 -16.84
N VAL A 52 12.45 -11.60 -17.45
CA VAL A 52 12.28 -13.02 -17.82
C VAL A 52 12.10 -13.31 -19.30
N TYR A 53 11.70 -12.33 -20.13
CA TYR A 53 11.23 -12.60 -21.49
C TYR A 53 12.27 -13.21 -22.46
N ASP A 54 13.56 -13.12 -22.15
CA ASP A 54 14.65 -13.64 -22.97
C ASP A 54 15.53 -14.66 -22.23
N CYS A 55 15.13 -15.12 -21.05
CA CYS A 55 15.85 -16.17 -20.35
C CYS A 55 15.81 -17.50 -21.13
N PRO A 56 16.75 -18.43 -20.90
CA PRO A 56 16.78 -19.70 -21.65
C PRO A 56 15.47 -20.48 -21.57
N ALA A 57 14.81 -20.52 -20.40
CA ALA A 57 13.51 -21.15 -20.22
C ALA A 57 12.40 -20.55 -21.10
N ALA A 58 12.44 -19.24 -21.37
CA ALA A 58 11.45 -18.56 -22.22
C ALA A 58 11.60 -18.93 -23.71
N GLN A 59 12.81 -19.32 -24.15
CA GLN A 59 13.08 -19.73 -25.54
C GLN A 59 12.35 -21.03 -25.92
N ASN A 60 12.00 -21.86 -24.93
CA ASN A 60 11.25 -23.10 -25.12
C ASN A 60 9.73 -22.87 -25.29
N ILE A 61 9.26 -21.64 -25.12
CA ILE A 61 7.85 -21.26 -25.24
C ILE A 61 7.65 -20.47 -26.52
N ALA A 62 6.54 -20.78 -27.21
CA ALA A 62 6.24 -20.12 -28.47
C ALA A 62 6.02 -18.60 -28.27
N PRO A 63 6.64 -17.71 -29.08
CA PRO A 63 6.61 -16.25 -28.84
C PRO A 63 5.21 -15.63 -28.73
N GLN A 64 4.21 -16.21 -29.40
CA GLN A 64 2.82 -15.78 -29.32
C GLN A 64 2.23 -15.87 -27.91
N PHE A 65 2.75 -16.77 -27.06
CA PHE A 65 2.31 -16.92 -25.67
C PHE A 65 2.61 -15.65 -24.85
N PHE A 66 3.78 -15.04 -25.05
CA PHE A 66 4.19 -13.81 -24.33
C PHE A 66 3.53 -12.53 -24.86
N SER A 67 2.91 -12.59 -26.05
CA SER A 67 2.40 -11.40 -26.73
C SER A 67 1.33 -10.61 -25.94
N PRO A 68 0.36 -11.25 -25.24
CA PRO A 68 -0.57 -10.52 -24.37
C PRO A 68 0.14 -9.79 -23.22
N TYR A 69 1.11 -10.44 -22.56
CA TYR A 69 1.86 -9.87 -21.44
C TYR A 69 2.79 -8.73 -21.89
N LYS A 70 3.42 -8.86 -23.06
CA LYS A 70 4.17 -7.79 -23.71
C LYS A 70 3.29 -6.57 -23.94
N ARG A 71 2.09 -6.78 -24.50
CA ARG A 71 1.14 -5.70 -24.79
C ARG A 71 0.70 -4.98 -23.52
N ARG A 72 0.37 -5.73 -22.46
CA ARG A 72 -0.01 -5.17 -21.15
C ARG A 72 1.15 -4.40 -20.53
N THR A 73 2.38 -4.91 -20.62
CA THR A 73 3.59 -4.23 -20.15
C THR A 73 3.78 -2.89 -20.87
N VAL A 74 3.79 -2.88 -22.20
CA VAL A 74 3.92 -1.65 -22.99
C VAL A 74 2.82 -0.65 -22.68
N GLN A 75 1.56 -1.11 -22.56
CA GLN A 75 0.44 -0.25 -22.19
C GLN A 75 0.61 0.34 -20.79
N ALA A 76 1.03 -0.46 -19.80
CA ALA A 76 1.24 -0.02 -18.44
C ALA A 76 2.31 1.07 -18.38
N VAL A 77 3.48 0.82 -18.97
CA VAL A 77 4.59 1.79 -19.06
C VAL A 77 4.14 3.07 -19.74
N THR A 78 3.44 2.98 -20.89
CA THR A 78 2.93 4.15 -21.61
C THR A 78 1.99 5.01 -20.75
N LEU A 79 1.06 4.37 -20.03
CA LEU A 79 0.15 5.07 -19.14
C LEU A 79 0.90 5.72 -17.97
N GLN A 80 1.94 5.06 -17.44
CA GLN A 80 2.76 5.63 -16.37
C GLN A 80 3.55 6.85 -16.82
N THR A 81 4.15 6.81 -18.01
CA THR A 81 4.86 7.95 -18.59
C THR A 81 3.91 9.17 -18.73
N ILE A 82 2.68 8.96 -19.22
CA ILE A 82 1.67 10.02 -19.31
C ILE A 82 1.32 10.57 -17.92
N LYS A 83 1.08 9.70 -16.92
CA LYS A 83 0.81 10.13 -15.53
C LYS A 83 1.95 10.99 -14.98
N THR A 84 3.20 10.54 -15.16
CA THR A 84 4.40 11.25 -14.70
C THR A 84 4.47 12.65 -15.30
N SER A 85 4.34 12.78 -16.62
CA SER A 85 4.37 14.08 -17.31
C SER A 85 3.26 15.03 -16.83
N GLU A 86 2.04 14.53 -16.72
CA GLU A 86 0.89 15.33 -16.25
C GLU A 86 1.03 15.74 -14.78
N PHE A 87 1.57 14.85 -13.94
CA PHE A 87 1.82 15.12 -12.53
C PHE A 87 2.87 16.22 -12.33
N LEU A 88 4.03 16.10 -12.99
CA LEU A 88 5.09 17.12 -12.90
C LEU A 88 4.62 18.48 -13.41
N LYS A 89 3.83 18.52 -14.48
CA LYS A 89 3.19 19.75 -14.97
C LYS A 89 2.27 20.39 -13.92
N LEU A 90 1.46 19.60 -13.22
CA LEU A 90 0.62 20.11 -12.15
C LEU A 90 1.45 20.59 -10.95
N MET A 91 2.51 19.87 -10.57
CA MET A 91 3.40 20.29 -9.48
C MET A 91 4.06 21.65 -9.76
N ARG A 92 4.49 21.91 -11.00
CA ARG A 92 4.98 23.23 -11.42
C ARG A 92 3.93 24.33 -11.21
N LYS A 93 2.69 24.12 -11.67
CA LYS A 93 1.59 25.09 -11.51
C LYS A 93 1.28 25.39 -10.04
N LEU A 94 1.26 24.36 -9.19
CA LEU A 94 1.05 24.52 -7.76
C LEU A 94 2.19 25.32 -7.12
N ARG A 95 3.44 25.03 -7.50
CA ARG A 95 4.62 25.77 -7.04
C ARG A 95 4.57 27.25 -7.47
N GLU A 96 4.25 27.54 -8.72
CA GLU A 96 4.10 28.91 -9.25
C GLU A 96 3.04 29.71 -8.48
N ALA A 97 2.02 29.04 -7.95
CA ALA A 97 1.00 29.65 -7.10
C ALA A 97 1.37 29.72 -5.60
N GLY A 98 2.60 29.42 -5.23
CA GLY A 98 3.09 29.47 -3.85
C GLY A 98 2.63 28.29 -2.97
N ILE A 99 2.11 27.22 -3.58
CA ILE A 99 1.76 25.99 -2.86
C ILE A 99 3.00 25.10 -2.77
N LYS A 100 3.20 24.44 -1.62
CA LYS A 100 4.29 23.51 -1.37
C LYS A 100 3.74 22.11 -1.10
N PRO A 101 3.17 21.39 -2.10
CA PRO A 101 2.67 20.04 -1.87
C PRO A 101 3.84 19.10 -1.56
N LEU A 102 3.78 18.36 -0.45
CA LEU A 102 4.73 17.30 -0.18
C LEU A 102 4.23 16.02 -0.86
N VAL A 103 4.99 15.50 -1.81
CA VAL A 103 4.68 14.21 -2.44
C VAL A 103 5.18 13.10 -1.54
N VAL A 104 4.28 12.20 -1.13
CA VAL A 104 4.55 11.27 -0.02
C VAL A 104 4.70 9.81 -0.43
N LYS A 105 4.31 9.47 -1.66
CA LYS A 105 4.52 8.15 -2.28
C LYS A 105 4.67 8.33 -3.79
N GLY A 106 4.35 7.30 -4.57
CA GLY A 106 4.13 7.47 -6.00
C GLY A 106 5.42 7.79 -6.73
N ILE A 107 5.52 8.96 -7.36
CA ILE A 107 6.70 9.36 -8.12
C ILE A 107 8.00 9.36 -7.31
N ILE A 108 7.95 9.68 -5.99
CA ILE A 108 9.14 9.66 -5.13
C ILE A 108 9.69 8.24 -5.03
N CYS A 109 8.86 7.25 -4.68
CA CYS A 109 9.27 5.85 -4.62
C CYS A 109 9.63 5.30 -6.01
N ARG A 110 8.84 5.68 -7.03
CA ARG A 110 9.01 5.23 -8.41
C ARG A 110 10.39 5.61 -8.97
N ASN A 111 10.89 6.79 -8.64
CA ASN A 111 12.19 7.28 -9.12
C ASN A 111 13.40 6.52 -8.52
N LEU A 112 13.17 5.66 -7.52
CA LEU A 112 14.21 4.82 -6.92
C LEU A 112 14.43 3.52 -7.69
N TYR A 113 13.49 3.13 -8.55
CA TYR A 113 13.62 1.96 -9.41
C TYR A 113 14.49 2.29 -10.62
N HIS A 114 15.25 1.29 -11.11
CA HIS A 114 16.11 1.49 -12.26
C HIS A 114 15.35 1.95 -13.52
N GLN A 115 14.18 1.36 -13.76
CA GLN A 115 13.22 1.84 -14.75
C GLN A 115 11.99 2.39 -14.02
N PRO A 116 11.91 3.71 -13.76
CA PRO A 116 10.82 4.29 -12.98
C PRO A 116 9.44 3.89 -13.53
N ASP A 117 9.22 3.97 -14.84
CA ASP A 117 7.90 3.68 -15.42
C ASP A 117 7.48 2.19 -15.35
N HIS A 118 8.36 1.28 -14.90
CA HIS A 118 7.98 -0.11 -14.60
C HIS A 118 7.25 -0.23 -13.25
N ARG A 119 7.42 0.74 -12.33
CA ARG A 119 6.69 0.81 -11.06
C ARG A 119 5.42 1.63 -11.24
N MET A 120 4.32 0.92 -11.52
CA MET A 120 3.02 1.54 -11.75
C MET A 120 2.47 2.24 -10.49
N SER A 121 2.05 3.50 -10.61
CA SER A 121 1.26 4.20 -9.58
C SER A 121 -0.22 4.09 -9.89
N SER A 122 -1.01 3.67 -8.89
CA SER A 122 -2.48 3.73 -9.00
C SER A 122 -2.97 5.17 -8.81
N ASP A 123 -2.32 5.88 -7.91
CA ASP A 123 -2.54 7.24 -7.42
C ASP A 123 -1.19 7.97 -7.26
N GLU A 124 -1.25 9.31 -7.22
CA GLU A 124 -0.17 10.15 -6.71
C GLU A 124 -0.69 10.90 -5.48
N ASP A 125 -0.04 10.73 -4.34
CA ASP A 125 -0.50 11.31 -3.07
C ASP A 125 0.34 12.52 -2.72
N ILE A 126 -0.37 13.61 -2.45
CA ILE A 126 0.24 14.87 -2.06
C ILE A 126 -0.38 15.37 -0.77
N LEU A 127 0.46 15.77 0.17
CA LEU A 127 0.08 16.42 1.41
C LEU A 127 0.23 17.94 1.25
N ILE A 128 -0.81 18.69 1.63
CA ILE A 128 -0.78 20.15 1.71
C ILE A 128 -1.13 20.61 3.12
N LEU A 129 -0.76 21.85 3.44
CA LEU A 129 -1.30 22.51 4.62
C LEU A 129 -2.81 22.74 4.43
N PRO A 130 -3.67 22.50 5.45
CA PRO A 130 -5.11 22.67 5.33
C PRO A 130 -5.53 24.05 4.80
N GLU A 131 -4.79 25.09 5.17
CA GLU A 131 -5.04 26.50 4.76
C GLU A 131 -4.80 26.71 3.26
N GLN A 132 -3.96 25.88 2.64
CA GLN A 132 -3.66 25.94 1.20
C GLN A 132 -4.74 25.25 0.35
N PHE A 133 -5.65 24.50 0.97
CA PHE A 133 -6.65 23.69 0.25
C PHE A 133 -7.50 24.47 -0.75
N PRO A 134 -8.08 25.65 -0.41
CA PRO A 134 -8.92 26.39 -1.36
C PRO A 134 -8.16 26.79 -2.63
N VAL A 135 -6.89 27.20 -2.49
CA VAL A 135 -6.04 27.60 -3.61
C VAL A 135 -5.65 26.37 -4.44
N CYS A 136 -5.23 25.29 -3.79
CA CYS A 136 -4.87 24.04 -4.45
C CYS A 136 -6.05 23.45 -5.24
N HIS A 137 -7.23 23.38 -4.64
CA HIS A 137 -8.47 22.90 -5.28
C HIS A 137 -8.78 23.68 -6.57
N ARG A 138 -8.73 25.02 -6.50
CA ARG A 138 -8.98 25.89 -7.66
C ARG A 138 -7.98 25.63 -8.78
N ILE A 139 -6.68 25.58 -8.49
CA ILE A 139 -5.64 25.35 -9.50
C ILE A 139 -5.79 23.97 -10.15
N MET A 140 -6.08 22.94 -9.35
CA MET A 140 -6.35 21.60 -9.87
C MET A 140 -7.58 21.61 -10.79
N ALA A 141 -8.66 22.29 -10.40
CA ALA A 141 -9.85 22.42 -11.24
C ALA A 141 -9.58 23.16 -12.56
N GLU A 142 -8.81 24.26 -12.51
CA GLU A 142 -8.36 25.01 -13.69
C GLU A 142 -7.43 24.18 -14.60
N ASP A 143 -6.65 23.25 -14.03
CA ASP A 143 -5.86 22.26 -14.79
C ASP A 143 -6.70 21.10 -15.35
N GLY A 144 -8.03 21.13 -15.16
CA GLY A 144 -8.95 20.12 -15.69
C GLY A 144 -9.10 18.88 -14.81
N MET A 145 -8.69 18.97 -13.53
CA MET A 145 -8.99 17.96 -12.53
C MET A 145 -10.45 18.09 -12.07
N TYR A 146 -11.10 16.97 -11.81
CA TYR A 146 -12.46 16.92 -11.28
C TYR A 146 -12.56 15.93 -10.11
N LEU A 147 -13.50 16.21 -9.20
CA LEU A 147 -13.77 15.39 -8.02
C LEU A 147 -14.42 14.06 -8.43
N LEU A 148 -13.98 12.94 -7.85
CA LEU A 148 -14.70 11.68 -8.03
C LEU A 148 -15.99 11.62 -7.21
N GLU A 149 -16.04 12.35 -6.09
CA GLU A 149 -17.17 12.38 -5.16
C GLU A 149 -17.75 13.80 -5.07
N PRO A 150 -18.61 14.24 -6.02
CA PRO A 150 -19.10 15.62 -6.06
C PRO A 150 -19.90 16.07 -4.84
N LYS A 151 -20.34 15.12 -4.00
CA LYS A 151 -21.14 15.37 -2.79
C LYS A 151 -20.30 15.34 -1.50
N GLN A 152 -19.01 15.01 -1.58
CA GLN A 152 -18.13 15.00 -0.43
C GLN A 152 -17.99 16.42 0.12
N ASP A 153 -17.98 16.55 1.44
CA ASP A 153 -17.58 17.81 2.09
C ASP A 153 -16.06 17.95 1.97
N ILE A 154 -15.62 18.54 0.86
CA ILE A 154 -14.21 18.66 0.52
C ILE A 154 -13.40 19.53 1.49
N TYR A 155 -14.06 20.41 2.25
CA TYR A 155 -13.38 21.29 3.20
C TYR A 155 -13.08 20.57 4.51
N ASN A 156 -13.97 19.68 4.96
CA ASN A 156 -13.78 18.91 6.19
C ASN A 156 -13.17 17.52 5.98
N ALA A 157 -13.22 16.96 4.78
CA ALA A 157 -12.59 15.67 4.47
C ALA A 157 -11.07 15.73 4.66
N TYR A 158 -10.44 14.72 5.28
CA TYR A 158 -8.99 14.68 5.46
C TYR A 158 -8.21 14.46 4.15
N GLU A 159 -8.88 13.88 3.15
CA GLU A 159 -8.35 13.52 1.83
C GLU A 159 -9.45 13.74 0.77
N VAL A 160 -9.07 14.26 -0.40
CA VAL A 160 -9.99 14.54 -1.50
C VAL A 160 -9.43 13.95 -2.79
N PRO A 161 -10.14 12.99 -3.43
CA PRO A 161 -9.65 12.31 -4.63
C PRO A 161 -10.05 13.03 -5.92
N TYR A 162 -9.09 13.20 -6.85
CA TYR A 162 -9.26 13.90 -8.13
C TYR A 162 -8.81 13.06 -9.32
N ARG A 163 -9.54 13.15 -10.44
CA ARG A 163 -9.12 12.64 -11.75
C ARG A 163 -8.92 13.77 -12.75
N LYS A 164 -8.01 13.59 -13.70
CA LYS A 164 -7.85 14.52 -14.81
C LYS A 164 -8.72 14.12 -16.00
N LYS A 165 -9.44 15.07 -16.61
CA LYS A 165 -10.20 14.81 -17.84
C LYS A 165 -9.24 14.39 -18.97
N ASN A 166 -9.58 13.32 -19.69
CA ASN A 166 -8.79 12.77 -20.81
C ASN A 166 -7.33 12.39 -20.44
N SER A 167 -7.05 12.10 -19.18
CA SER A 167 -5.73 11.67 -18.72
C SER A 167 -5.87 10.56 -17.67
N PRO A 168 -4.91 9.63 -17.59
CA PRO A 168 -4.90 8.58 -16.58
C PRO A 168 -4.51 9.09 -15.17
N LEU A 169 -4.18 10.37 -15.01
CA LEU A 169 -3.74 10.94 -13.74
C LEU A 169 -4.86 10.92 -12.69
N TYR A 170 -4.54 10.34 -11.55
CA TYR A 170 -5.38 10.26 -10.35
C TYR A 170 -4.55 10.76 -9.16
N ILE A 171 -5.10 11.70 -8.40
CA ILE A 171 -4.41 12.34 -7.26
C ILE A 171 -5.27 12.22 -6.02
N GLU A 172 -4.66 11.82 -4.92
CA GLU A 172 -5.23 11.92 -3.58
C GLU A 172 -4.61 13.15 -2.90
N LEU A 173 -5.44 14.19 -2.70
CA LEU A 173 -5.02 15.44 -2.06
C LEU A 173 -5.30 15.34 -0.56
N HIS A 174 -4.24 15.20 0.23
CA HIS A 174 -4.31 15.04 1.68
C HIS A 174 -4.13 16.38 2.40
N LYS A 175 -4.96 16.58 3.42
CA LYS A 175 -4.74 17.56 4.51
C LYS A 175 -4.24 16.88 5.78
N SER A 176 -4.36 15.55 5.84
CA SER A 176 -3.74 14.70 6.86
C SER A 176 -3.37 13.36 6.22
N LEU A 177 -2.27 12.76 6.64
CA LEU A 177 -1.74 11.52 6.05
C LEU A 177 -2.58 10.29 6.39
N PHE A 178 -3.22 10.32 7.55
CA PHE A 178 -4.08 9.27 8.04
C PHE A 178 -5.44 9.85 8.45
N PRO A 179 -6.56 9.10 8.29
CA PRO A 179 -7.87 9.48 8.81
C PRO A 179 -7.80 9.87 10.29
N PRO A 180 -7.98 11.15 10.67
CA PRO A 180 -7.78 11.62 12.04
C PRO A 180 -8.71 10.94 13.06
N GLU A 181 -9.92 10.56 12.63
CA GLU A 181 -10.93 9.89 13.43
C GLU A 181 -10.68 8.39 13.67
N SER A 182 -9.62 7.82 13.10
CA SER A 182 -9.28 6.41 13.28
C SER A 182 -8.62 6.15 14.64
N ASP A 183 -9.26 5.33 15.49
CA ASP A 183 -8.67 4.86 16.74
C ASP A 183 -7.38 4.03 16.53
N ALA A 184 -7.21 3.41 15.37
CA ALA A 184 -6.09 2.51 15.10
C ALA A 184 -4.82 3.29 14.72
N TYR A 185 -4.94 4.32 13.89
CA TYR A 185 -3.80 4.99 13.25
C TYR A 185 -4.00 6.51 13.07
N GLY A 186 -5.10 7.11 13.54
CA GLY A 186 -5.31 8.56 13.47
C GLY A 186 -4.23 9.34 14.23
N GLU A 187 -3.78 8.79 15.35
CA GLU A 187 -2.65 9.31 16.15
C GLU A 187 -1.33 9.33 15.38
N PHE A 188 -1.18 8.60 14.27
CA PHE A 188 0.08 8.59 13.52
C PHE A 188 0.39 9.96 12.91
N ASN A 189 -0.63 10.78 12.65
CA ASN A 189 -0.43 12.13 12.12
C ASN A 189 0.50 12.98 13.02
N GLN A 190 0.51 12.75 14.34
CA GLN A 190 1.35 13.51 15.28
C GLN A 190 2.86 13.39 14.98
N PHE A 191 3.28 12.25 14.41
CA PHE A 191 4.69 12.02 14.07
C PHE A 191 5.17 12.87 12.89
N PHE A 192 4.25 13.39 12.10
CA PHE A 192 4.53 14.18 10.91
C PHE A 192 4.26 15.68 11.13
N GLU A 193 4.03 16.09 12.38
CA GLU A 193 3.98 17.50 12.74
C GLU A 193 5.34 18.17 12.40
N GLY A 194 5.28 19.31 11.69
CA GLY A 194 6.47 19.99 11.17
C GLY A 194 7.13 19.32 9.95
N ALA A 195 6.49 18.33 9.30
CA ALA A 195 7.04 17.71 8.08
C ALA A 195 7.32 18.73 6.97
N PHE A 196 6.54 19.83 6.90
CA PHE A 196 6.76 20.92 5.94
C PHE A 196 8.03 21.73 6.23
N ASP A 197 8.44 21.83 7.50
CA ASP A 197 9.66 22.53 7.93
C ASP A 197 10.90 21.70 7.61
N ARG A 198 10.78 20.37 7.70
CA ARG A 198 11.83 19.40 7.40
C ARG A 198 11.80 18.88 5.96
N ALA A 199 10.94 19.44 5.12
CA ALA A 199 10.76 19.00 3.74
C ALA A 199 12.00 19.29 2.87
N VAL A 200 12.27 18.37 1.95
CA VAL A 200 13.41 18.42 1.02
C VAL A 200 12.91 18.41 -0.43
N GLU A 201 13.78 18.77 -1.37
CA GLU A 201 13.49 18.71 -2.80
C GLU A 201 14.19 17.53 -3.45
N GLU A 202 13.44 16.81 -4.28
CA GLU A 202 13.96 15.77 -5.18
C GLU A 202 13.92 16.27 -6.62
N ASN A 203 15.01 16.10 -7.36
CA ASN A 203 15.04 16.40 -8.79
C ASN A 203 14.61 15.17 -9.59
N ILE A 204 13.47 15.27 -10.26
CA ILE A 204 12.87 14.20 -11.05
C ILE A 204 12.59 14.73 -12.45
N GLN A 205 13.24 14.15 -13.46
CA GLN A 205 13.12 14.56 -14.87
C GLN A 205 13.32 16.07 -15.11
N ASN A 206 14.26 16.69 -14.38
CA ASN A 206 14.56 18.13 -14.37
C ASN A 206 13.53 19.04 -13.66
N ASP A 207 12.55 18.45 -12.97
CA ASP A 207 11.63 19.17 -12.09
C ASP A 207 11.97 18.94 -10.62
N ASN A 208 11.98 20.02 -9.82
CA ASN A 208 12.09 19.88 -8.38
C ASN A 208 10.71 19.61 -7.78
N VAL A 209 10.60 18.52 -7.03
CA VAL A 209 9.39 18.10 -6.33
C VAL A 209 9.66 18.11 -4.83
N TRP A 210 8.77 18.73 -4.06
CA TRP A 210 8.88 18.71 -2.61
C TRP A 210 8.44 17.37 -2.05
N THR A 211 9.18 16.85 -1.09
CA THR A 211 8.82 15.67 -0.32
C THR A 211 9.18 15.86 1.16
N MET A 212 8.74 14.92 2.01
CA MET A 212 9.12 14.91 3.43
C MET A 212 10.63 14.67 3.57
N GLY A 213 11.26 15.18 4.63
CA GLY A 213 12.63 14.81 4.96
C GLY A 213 12.76 13.28 5.09
N TYR A 214 13.91 12.72 4.72
CA TYR A 214 14.03 11.27 4.48
C TYR A 214 13.71 10.39 5.69
N THR A 215 14.01 10.86 6.91
CA THR A 215 13.59 10.19 8.15
C THR A 215 12.07 10.09 8.26
N ASP A 216 11.36 11.21 8.08
CA ASP A 216 9.90 11.26 8.12
C ASP A 216 9.31 10.44 6.98
N HIS A 217 9.91 10.50 5.79
CA HIS A 217 9.42 9.78 4.62
C HIS A 217 9.53 8.26 4.79
N LEU A 218 10.68 7.74 5.23
CA LEU A 218 10.81 6.30 5.50
C LEU A 218 9.78 5.85 6.55
N PHE A 219 9.62 6.62 7.63
CA PHE A 219 8.64 6.30 8.66
C PHE A 219 7.19 6.37 8.14
N TYR A 220 6.88 7.29 7.23
CA TYR A 220 5.59 7.35 6.54
C TYR A 220 5.33 6.09 5.70
N LEU A 221 6.31 5.64 4.90
CA LEU A 221 6.16 4.43 4.09
C LEU A 221 5.90 3.20 4.97
N ILE A 222 6.59 3.10 6.11
CA ILE A 222 6.36 2.06 7.12
C ILE A 222 4.94 2.18 7.71
N CYS A 223 4.52 3.36 8.15
CA CYS A 223 3.17 3.59 8.70
C CYS A 223 2.07 3.27 7.68
N HIS A 224 2.28 3.62 6.40
CA HIS A 224 1.34 3.34 5.32
C HIS A 224 1.23 1.83 5.05
N ALA A 225 2.37 1.12 4.96
CA ALA A 225 2.37 -0.34 4.86
C ALA A 225 1.71 -0.98 6.08
N PHE A 226 2.00 -0.47 7.28
CA PHE A 226 1.43 -0.94 8.54
C PHE A 226 -0.10 -0.74 8.57
N LYS A 227 -0.62 0.43 8.17
CA LYS A 227 -2.06 0.68 8.01
C LYS A 227 -2.69 -0.43 7.15
N HIS A 228 -2.18 -0.67 5.95
CA HIS A 228 -2.71 -1.72 5.07
C HIS A 228 -2.58 -3.11 5.71
N PHE A 229 -1.47 -3.38 6.40
CA PHE A 229 -1.28 -4.59 7.17
C PHE A 229 -2.31 -4.77 8.29
N LEU A 230 -2.84 -3.71 8.90
CA LEU A 230 -3.94 -3.82 9.87
C LEU A 230 -5.31 -4.04 9.19
N HIS A 231 -5.52 -3.50 7.99
CA HIS A 231 -6.81 -3.63 7.31
C HIS A 231 -6.94 -4.90 6.47
N SER A 232 -6.22 -4.95 5.36
CA SER A 232 -6.47 -5.87 4.25
C SER A 232 -5.28 -6.75 3.90
N GLY A 233 -4.08 -6.42 4.39
CA GLY A 233 -2.81 -6.87 3.82
C GLY A 233 -2.35 -5.92 2.72
N PHE A 234 -1.13 -6.13 2.23
CA PHE A 234 -0.49 -5.33 1.18
C PHE A 234 0.47 -6.21 0.36
N GLY A 235 0.97 -5.69 -0.77
CA GLY A 235 1.80 -6.45 -1.69
C GLY A 235 3.30 -6.27 -1.45
N ILE A 236 4.11 -7.15 -2.05
CA ILE A 236 5.58 -7.07 -1.98
C ILE A 236 6.16 -5.75 -2.53
N ARG A 237 5.41 -5.05 -3.40
CA ARG A 237 5.85 -3.78 -3.99
C ARG A 237 6.07 -2.70 -2.94
N GLN A 238 5.23 -2.61 -1.90
CA GLN A 238 5.46 -1.66 -0.82
C GLN A 238 6.73 -2.01 -0.02
N VAL A 239 7.10 -3.29 0.09
CA VAL A 239 8.40 -3.68 0.66
C VAL A 239 9.54 -3.17 -0.22
N CYS A 240 9.41 -3.31 -1.55
CA CYS A 240 10.37 -2.77 -2.50
C CYS A 240 10.52 -1.25 -2.35
N ASP A 241 9.41 -0.50 -2.26
CA ASP A 241 9.44 0.95 -2.05
C ASP A 241 10.21 1.31 -0.76
N ILE A 242 9.97 0.60 0.35
CA ILE A 242 10.64 0.84 1.64
C ILE A 242 12.15 0.54 1.56
N ILE A 243 12.54 -0.61 1.00
CA ILE A 243 13.96 -1.01 1.00
C ILE A 243 14.79 -0.19 0.02
N LEU A 244 14.24 0.18 -1.14
CA LEU A 244 14.93 1.06 -2.09
C LEU A 244 15.11 2.46 -1.51
N PHE A 245 14.10 2.95 -0.78
CA PHE A 245 14.19 4.24 -0.09
C PHE A 245 15.29 4.20 0.99
N ALA A 246 15.31 3.13 1.80
CA ALA A 246 16.33 2.92 2.81
C ALA A 246 17.74 2.80 2.22
N ASN A 247 17.94 2.03 1.14
CA ASN A 247 19.24 1.94 0.46
C ASN A 247 19.69 3.32 -0.04
N ARG A 248 18.79 4.09 -0.69
CA ARG A 248 19.15 5.37 -1.30
C ARG A 248 19.50 6.45 -0.28
N TYR A 249 18.66 6.63 0.74
CA TYR A 249 18.76 7.77 1.66
C TYR A 249 19.26 7.36 3.05
N GLY A 250 19.74 6.13 3.20
CA GLY A 250 20.08 5.53 4.50
C GLY A 250 21.04 6.35 5.36
N SER A 251 22.00 7.03 4.72
CA SER A 251 22.97 7.89 5.41
C SER A 251 22.38 9.18 6.00
N GLU A 252 21.21 9.61 5.51
CA GLU A 252 20.52 10.84 5.92
C GLU A 252 19.31 10.54 6.84
N ILE A 253 19.00 9.25 7.05
CA ILE A 253 17.92 8.80 7.92
C ILE A 253 18.39 8.73 9.38
N ASP A 254 17.65 9.36 10.29
CA ASP A 254 17.78 9.12 11.72
C ASP A 254 17.13 7.78 12.09
N TRP A 255 17.89 6.70 11.96
CA TRP A 255 17.46 5.34 12.26
C TRP A 255 17.02 5.13 13.71
N LYS A 256 17.55 5.90 14.66
CA LYS A 256 17.17 5.82 16.07
C LYS A 256 15.77 6.41 16.27
N LEU A 257 15.48 7.53 15.61
CA LEU A 257 14.15 8.13 15.61
C LEU A 257 13.11 7.18 14.97
N VAL A 258 13.38 6.65 13.77
CA VAL A 258 12.48 5.70 13.10
C VAL A 258 12.19 4.50 14.00
N ARG A 259 13.23 3.91 14.61
CA ARG A 259 13.05 2.77 15.53
C ARG A 259 12.19 3.13 16.74
N ARG A 260 12.43 4.29 17.36
CA ARG A 260 11.64 4.76 18.49
C ARG A 260 10.17 4.91 18.10
N GLN A 261 9.87 5.57 17.00
CA GLN A 261 8.50 5.77 16.52
C GLN A 261 7.82 4.44 16.16
N CYS A 262 8.54 3.50 15.51
CA CYS A 262 8.01 2.15 15.26
C CYS A 262 7.67 1.42 16.57
N ARG A 263 8.45 1.59 17.64
CA ARG A 263 8.13 1.00 18.95
C ARG A 263 6.90 1.62 19.59
N GLU A 264 6.73 2.94 19.48
CA GLU A 264 5.56 3.66 20.00
C GLU A 264 4.24 3.18 19.38
N ILE A 265 4.27 2.74 18.11
CA ILE A 265 3.08 2.20 17.42
C ILE A 265 3.04 0.67 17.36
N HIS A 266 3.93 -0.03 18.06
CA HIS A 266 4.08 -1.49 18.04
C HIS A 266 4.36 -2.10 16.65
N ALA A 267 5.06 -1.37 15.78
CA ALA A 267 5.45 -1.79 14.44
C ALA A 267 6.95 -2.16 14.32
N GLU A 268 7.71 -2.25 15.41
CA GLU A 268 9.15 -2.58 15.36
C GLU A 268 9.42 -3.96 14.74
N LEU A 269 8.79 -5.02 15.23
CA LEU A 269 8.96 -6.37 14.68
C LEU A 269 8.39 -6.47 13.25
N PHE A 270 7.27 -5.81 12.99
CA PHE A 270 6.71 -5.67 11.64
C PHE A 270 7.74 -5.08 10.68
N THR A 271 8.36 -3.96 11.04
CA THR A 271 9.36 -3.26 10.22
C THR A 271 10.62 -4.12 10.04
N ALA A 272 11.09 -4.77 11.10
CA ALA A 272 12.23 -5.68 11.05
C ALA A 272 11.97 -6.86 10.10
N ALA A 273 10.76 -7.39 10.06
CA ALA A 273 10.38 -8.44 9.11
C ALA A 273 10.46 -7.94 7.67
N LEU A 274 10.02 -6.71 7.37
CA LEU A 274 10.13 -6.14 6.03
C LEU A 274 11.59 -5.98 5.57
N PHE A 275 12.47 -5.48 6.44
CA PHE A 275 13.90 -5.40 6.14
C PHE A 275 14.52 -6.80 5.97
N ARG A 276 14.12 -7.78 6.77
CA ARG A 276 14.59 -9.15 6.63
C ARG A 276 14.15 -9.79 5.32
N ILE A 277 12.90 -9.55 4.88
CA ILE A 277 12.43 -9.94 3.55
C ILE A 277 13.29 -9.29 2.48
N GLY A 278 13.50 -7.97 2.60
CA GLY A 278 14.35 -7.19 1.72
C GLY A 278 15.74 -7.79 1.55
N GLN A 279 16.35 -8.19 2.66
CA GLN A 279 17.72 -8.70 2.71
C GLN A 279 17.83 -10.11 2.13
N LYS A 280 16.92 -11.00 2.51
CA LYS A 280 16.97 -12.42 2.10
C LYS A 280 16.51 -12.63 0.65
N TYR A 281 15.46 -11.92 0.23
CA TYR A 281 14.74 -12.23 -1.01
C TYR A 281 14.81 -11.12 -2.07
N LEU A 282 15.19 -9.90 -1.71
CA LEU A 282 15.23 -8.76 -2.63
C LEU A 282 16.64 -8.13 -2.64
N THR A 283 16.72 -6.80 -2.66
CA THR A 283 17.96 -6.01 -2.85
C THR A 283 18.26 -5.09 -1.67
N PHE A 284 17.68 -5.32 -0.49
CA PHE A 284 18.04 -4.51 0.68
C PHE A 284 19.48 -4.82 1.09
N ASP A 285 20.32 -3.78 1.08
CA ASP A 285 21.70 -3.86 1.53
C ASP A 285 21.84 -3.03 2.80
N PRO A 286 22.02 -3.67 3.98
CA PRO A 286 22.11 -2.93 5.22
C PRO A 286 23.33 -2.01 5.32
N GLU A 287 24.41 -2.28 4.58
CA GLU A 287 25.59 -1.42 4.56
C GLU A 287 25.32 -0.16 3.73
N GLU A 288 24.76 -0.32 2.52
CA GLU A 288 24.34 0.80 1.66
C GLU A 288 23.31 1.68 2.38
N ALA A 289 22.32 1.04 3.02
CA ALA A 289 21.28 1.71 3.78
C ALA A 289 21.77 2.33 5.11
N CYS A 290 23.05 2.19 5.47
CA CYS A 290 23.59 2.60 6.77
C CYS A 290 22.73 2.08 7.95
N CYS A 291 22.14 0.89 7.79
CA CYS A 291 21.16 0.34 8.71
C CYS A 291 21.88 -0.19 9.97
N PRO A 292 21.59 0.37 11.16
CA PRO A 292 22.37 0.08 12.35
C PRO A 292 22.16 -1.36 12.84
N GLU A 293 23.15 -1.89 13.57
CA GLU A 293 23.13 -3.26 14.11
C GLU A 293 21.86 -3.53 14.93
N GLU A 294 21.38 -2.51 15.64
CA GLU A 294 20.13 -2.48 16.39
C GLU A 294 18.89 -2.96 15.63
N TRP A 295 18.81 -2.70 14.31
CA TRP A 295 17.76 -3.21 13.44
C TRP A 295 18.09 -4.62 12.94
N ARG A 296 19.35 -4.84 12.56
CA ARG A 296 19.84 -6.12 12.00
C ARG A 296 19.80 -7.28 12.99
N SER A 297 19.96 -6.99 14.28
CA SER A 297 20.01 -7.97 15.36
C SER A 297 18.62 -8.41 15.85
N ILE A 298 17.54 -7.73 15.43
CA ILE A 298 16.17 -8.09 15.81
C ILE A 298 15.85 -9.48 15.26
N GLN A 299 15.52 -10.39 16.18
CA GLN A 299 15.06 -11.73 15.83
C GLN A 299 13.58 -11.67 15.48
N VAL A 300 13.26 -11.96 14.23
CA VAL A 300 11.90 -11.99 13.71
C VAL A 300 11.82 -13.07 12.65
N ASP A 301 10.73 -13.84 12.66
CA ASP A 301 10.41 -14.74 11.56
C ASP A 301 9.73 -13.94 10.46
N GLU A 302 10.43 -13.74 9.35
CA GLU A 302 9.87 -13.03 8.21
C GLU A 302 9.00 -13.88 7.30
N THR A 303 9.03 -15.21 7.45
CA THR A 303 8.39 -16.17 6.55
C THR A 303 6.87 -15.98 6.53
N LEU A 304 6.27 -15.82 7.71
CA LEU A 304 4.83 -15.60 7.84
C LEU A 304 4.38 -14.27 7.23
N MET A 305 5.22 -13.23 7.27
CA MET A 305 4.95 -11.95 6.62
C MET A 305 5.04 -12.13 5.11
N LEU A 306 6.10 -12.76 4.63
CA LEU A 306 6.30 -13.01 3.20
C LEU A 306 5.14 -13.81 2.60
N GLU A 307 4.68 -14.85 3.29
CA GLU A 307 3.52 -15.64 2.85
C GLU A 307 2.22 -14.82 2.82
N ASP A 308 1.97 -13.97 3.83
CA ASP A 308 0.80 -13.06 3.83
C ASP A 308 0.85 -12.06 2.66
N LEU A 309 2.03 -11.50 2.37
CA LEU A 309 2.26 -10.59 1.25
C LEU A 309 1.98 -11.28 -0.08
N LEU A 310 2.63 -12.42 -0.33
CA LEU A 310 2.54 -13.14 -1.62
C LEU A 310 1.14 -13.72 -1.86
N TYR A 311 0.43 -14.13 -0.81
CA TYR A 311 -0.96 -14.56 -0.92
C TYR A 311 -1.92 -13.37 -1.06
N GLY A 312 -1.54 -12.17 -0.60
CA GLY A 312 -2.40 -10.99 -0.56
C GLY A 312 -2.47 -10.15 -1.82
N GLY A 313 -1.42 -10.11 -2.63
CA GLY A 313 -1.32 -9.11 -3.69
C GLY A 313 -1.39 -7.67 -3.16
N ILE A 314 -1.42 -6.67 -4.04
CA ILE A 314 -1.38 -5.25 -3.63
C ILE A 314 -2.59 -4.79 -2.83
N TYR A 315 -3.78 -5.32 -3.12
CA TYR A 315 -5.04 -4.88 -2.51
C TYR A 315 -5.53 -5.77 -1.37
N GLY A 316 -4.71 -6.72 -0.89
CA GLY A 316 -5.21 -7.77 0.00
C GLY A 316 -6.35 -8.57 -0.64
N GLY A 317 -6.32 -8.65 -1.98
CA GLY A 317 -7.50 -8.49 -2.82
C GLY A 317 -7.84 -9.70 -3.68
N ALA A 318 -7.54 -10.91 -3.22
CA ALA A 318 -8.16 -12.09 -3.82
C ALA A 318 -9.54 -12.41 -3.21
N GLU A 319 -9.96 -11.75 -2.12
CA GLU A 319 -11.19 -12.20 -1.44
C GLU A 319 -11.92 -11.12 -0.62
N MET A 320 -13.24 -10.99 -0.84
CA MET A 320 -14.14 -10.14 -0.05
C MET A 320 -14.11 -10.47 1.46
N SER A 321 -13.77 -11.71 1.81
CA SER A 321 -13.57 -12.20 3.17
C SER A 321 -12.55 -11.35 3.97
N ARG A 322 -11.46 -10.87 3.33
CA ARG A 322 -10.42 -10.05 3.99
C ARG A 322 -10.92 -8.67 4.37
N LYS A 323 -11.67 -8.01 3.48
CA LYS A 323 -12.31 -6.71 3.79
C LYS A 323 -13.27 -6.86 4.98
N HIS A 324 -13.97 -7.98 5.12
CA HIS A 324 -14.82 -8.23 6.29
C HIS A 324 -14.00 -8.49 7.58
N SER A 325 -12.90 -9.24 7.49
CA SER A 325 -11.97 -9.50 8.60
C SER A 325 -11.20 -8.24 9.07
N SER A 326 -11.07 -7.23 8.22
CA SER A 326 -10.42 -5.95 8.55
C SER A 326 -11.04 -5.29 9.78
N SER A 327 -12.37 -5.35 9.89
CA SER A 327 -13.10 -4.84 11.05
C SER A 327 -12.75 -5.58 12.34
N MET A 328 -12.47 -6.89 12.28
CA MET A 328 -12.01 -7.67 13.43
C MET A 328 -10.62 -7.21 13.87
N THR A 329 -9.71 -7.06 12.92
CA THR A 329 -8.33 -6.66 13.17
C THR A 329 -8.25 -5.27 13.78
N LEU A 330 -8.93 -4.28 13.18
CA LEU A 330 -8.97 -2.91 13.71
C LEU A 330 -9.57 -2.85 15.12
N ASN A 331 -10.67 -3.57 15.36
CA ASN A 331 -11.29 -3.62 16.68
C ASN A 331 -10.36 -4.27 17.72
N ALA A 332 -9.59 -5.31 17.35
CA ALA A 332 -8.61 -5.94 18.23
C ALA A 332 -7.47 -4.98 18.59
N VAL A 333 -6.94 -4.25 17.61
CA VAL A 333 -5.90 -3.22 17.81
C VAL A 333 -6.42 -2.10 18.70
N ALA A 334 -7.60 -1.54 18.39
CA ALA A 334 -8.22 -0.48 19.17
C ALA A 334 -8.52 -0.92 20.63
N ALA A 335 -8.98 -2.16 20.83
CA ALA A 335 -9.24 -2.70 22.17
C ALA A 335 -7.94 -2.91 22.98
N ASN A 336 -6.85 -3.32 22.34
CA ASN A 336 -5.55 -3.49 22.98
C ASN A 336 -4.97 -2.12 23.42
N LYS A 337 -5.06 -1.09 22.57
CA LYS A 337 -4.68 0.29 22.92
C LYS A 337 -5.45 0.83 24.13
N GLN A 338 -6.74 0.51 24.25
CA GLN A 338 -7.58 0.93 25.39
C GLN A 338 -7.39 0.09 26.67
N GLY A 339 -6.42 -0.84 26.73
CA GLY A 339 -6.14 -1.64 27.92
C GLY A 339 -7.24 -2.65 28.31
N LYS A 340 -8.20 -2.95 27.42
CA LYS A 340 -9.31 -3.86 27.71
C LYS A 340 -8.85 -5.33 27.56
N LYS A 341 -8.62 -5.99 28.70
CA LYS A 341 -8.09 -7.36 28.84
C LYS A 341 -9.02 -8.53 28.45
N LYS A 342 -10.02 -8.36 27.58
CA LYS A 342 -10.86 -9.49 27.15
C LYS A 342 -11.05 -9.48 25.64
N GLY A 343 -10.70 -10.62 25.01
CA GLY A 343 -10.99 -10.89 23.61
C GLY A 343 -12.44 -10.54 23.29
N ILE A 344 -12.64 -9.85 22.17
CA ILE A 344 -13.96 -9.37 21.78
C ILE A 344 -14.82 -10.59 21.38
N PRO A 345 -16.02 -10.77 21.93
CA PRO A 345 -16.90 -11.88 21.56
C PRO A 345 -17.29 -11.78 20.08
N VAL A 346 -17.21 -12.92 19.38
CA VAL A 346 -17.58 -13.17 17.97
C VAL A 346 -18.86 -12.45 17.51
N LEU A 347 -19.82 -12.26 18.41
CA LEU A 347 -21.09 -11.56 18.17
C LEU A 347 -20.94 -10.08 17.79
N LYS A 348 -19.93 -9.35 18.29
CA LYS A 348 -19.76 -7.91 17.96
C LYS A 348 -19.28 -7.63 16.54
N THR A 349 -18.74 -8.64 15.86
CA THR A 349 -18.26 -8.55 14.48
C THR A 349 -19.39 -8.75 13.47
N LEU A 350 -20.27 -9.72 13.74
CA LEU A 350 -21.49 -9.96 12.95
C LEU A 350 -22.55 -8.88 13.21
N PHE A 351 -22.59 -8.37 14.45
CA PHE A 351 -23.53 -7.37 14.91
C PHE A 351 -22.81 -6.11 15.44
N PRO A 352 -22.15 -5.33 14.57
CA PRO A 352 -21.47 -4.11 14.98
C PRO A 352 -22.48 -3.07 15.45
N SER A 353 -21.99 -2.15 16.29
CA SER A 353 -22.80 -1.08 16.87
C SER A 353 -23.32 -0.11 15.80
N ALA A 354 -24.38 0.64 16.14
CA ALA A 354 -24.95 1.67 15.27
C ALA A 354 -23.87 2.65 14.76
N ARG A 355 -23.00 3.13 15.67
CA ARG A 355 -21.89 4.04 15.35
C ARG A 355 -20.95 3.51 14.26
N ASN A 356 -20.69 2.21 14.24
CA ASN A 356 -19.82 1.58 13.23
C ASN A 356 -20.53 1.40 11.87
N LEU A 357 -21.86 1.36 11.87
CA LEU A 357 -22.67 1.15 10.67
C LEU A 357 -23.23 2.45 10.08
N GLU A 358 -23.15 3.56 10.80
CA GLU A 358 -23.69 4.87 10.40
C GLU A 358 -23.11 5.41 9.09
N GLN A 359 -21.87 5.07 8.72
CA GLN A 359 -21.32 5.45 7.41
C GLN A 359 -22.06 4.78 6.24
N ASN A 360 -22.41 3.50 6.39
CA ASN A 360 -23.09 2.70 5.35
C ASN A 360 -24.62 2.69 5.49
N TYR A 361 -25.13 3.03 6.68
CA TYR A 361 -26.55 3.09 7.03
C TYR A 361 -26.84 4.40 7.80
N PRO A 362 -26.84 5.57 7.12
CA PRO A 362 -26.93 6.88 7.79
C PRO A 362 -28.19 7.09 8.64
N TYR A 363 -29.26 6.35 8.38
CA TYR A 363 -30.48 6.37 9.20
C TYR A 363 -30.24 5.94 10.64
N LEU A 364 -29.17 5.20 10.92
CA LEU A 364 -28.78 4.81 12.28
C LEU A 364 -28.35 5.99 13.15
N LYS A 365 -27.91 7.12 12.55
CA LYS A 365 -27.61 8.36 13.30
C LYS A 365 -28.86 8.93 13.98
N LYS A 366 -30.01 8.80 13.33
CA LYS A 366 -31.29 9.36 13.79
C LYS A 366 -32.17 8.32 14.49
N TYR A 367 -32.06 7.05 14.08
CA TYR A 367 -32.89 5.96 14.60
C TYR A 367 -32.04 4.74 15.00
N PRO A 368 -31.30 4.81 16.14
CA PRO A 368 -30.44 3.71 16.58
C PRO A 368 -31.18 2.39 16.83
N TYR A 369 -32.49 2.43 17.13
CA TYR A 369 -33.33 1.24 17.33
C TYR A 369 -33.58 0.44 16.03
N LEU A 370 -33.27 1.00 14.85
CA LEU A 370 -33.31 0.29 13.56
C LEU A 370 -32.05 -0.54 13.29
N LEU A 371 -31.16 -0.66 14.27
CA LEU A 371 -29.93 -1.45 14.19
C LEU A 371 -30.17 -2.92 13.76
N PRO A 372 -31.19 -3.64 14.27
CA PRO A 372 -31.50 -4.98 13.79
C PRO A 372 -31.87 -5.03 12.29
N ALA A 373 -32.59 -4.03 11.80
CA ALA A 373 -32.93 -3.92 10.37
C ALA A 373 -31.69 -3.64 9.51
N ALA A 374 -30.71 -2.88 10.02
CA ALA A 374 -29.42 -2.68 9.35
C ALA A 374 -28.61 -3.98 9.28
N TRP A 375 -28.60 -4.79 10.35
CA TRP A 375 -27.97 -6.11 10.33
C TRP A 375 -28.62 -7.04 9.31
N ILE A 376 -29.95 -7.12 9.28
CA ILE A 376 -30.69 -7.93 8.30
C ILE A 376 -30.40 -7.44 6.88
N LYS A 377 -30.44 -6.12 6.62
CA LYS A 377 -30.15 -5.55 5.30
C LYS A 377 -28.71 -5.78 4.86
N ARG A 378 -27.76 -5.79 5.81
CA ARG A 378 -26.36 -6.13 5.56
C ARG A 378 -26.19 -7.60 5.18
N ILE A 379 -26.88 -8.51 5.87
CA ILE A 379 -26.89 -9.95 5.57
C ILE A 379 -27.60 -10.23 4.23
N LEU A 380 -28.71 -9.55 3.94
CA LEU A 380 -29.43 -9.70 2.67
C LEU A 380 -28.67 -9.11 1.48
N ARG A 381 -27.92 -8.02 1.69
CA ARG A 381 -27.00 -7.46 0.68
C ARG A 381 -25.86 -8.44 0.40
N TYR A 382 -25.31 -9.05 1.45
CA TYR A 382 -24.32 -10.13 1.36
C TYR A 382 -24.84 -11.31 0.52
N GLY A 383 -26.11 -11.69 0.69
CA GLY A 383 -26.75 -12.75 -0.10
C GLY A 383 -27.26 -12.36 -1.49
N LYS A 384 -27.31 -11.06 -1.83
CA LYS A 384 -27.73 -10.59 -3.17
C LYS A 384 -26.56 -10.23 -4.09
N GLU A 385 -25.43 -9.80 -3.53
CA GLU A 385 -24.21 -9.46 -4.28
C GLU A 385 -23.34 -10.70 -4.58
N LEU A 386 -23.60 -11.82 -3.90
CA LEU A 386 -23.00 -13.13 -4.14
C LEU A 386 -24.14 -14.10 -4.45
N GLY A 387 -24.29 -14.49 -5.72
CA GLY A 387 -25.21 -15.57 -6.08
C GLY A 387 -24.91 -16.83 -5.25
N GLU A 388 -25.97 -17.47 -4.75
CA GLU A 388 -26.02 -18.74 -4.01
C GLU A 388 -24.83 -19.02 -3.06
N VAL A 389 -24.95 -18.59 -1.80
CA VAL A 389 -23.97 -18.88 -0.75
C VAL A 389 -24.18 -20.27 -0.15
N SER A 390 -23.10 -21.06 -0.15
CA SER A 390 -22.90 -22.24 0.71
C SER A 390 -22.28 -21.83 2.07
N ASP A 391 -22.45 -22.64 3.11
CA ASP A 391 -21.92 -22.47 4.49
C ASP A 391 -20.38 -22.23 4.58
N ASN A 392 -19.63 -22.41 3.48
CA ASN A 392 -18.18 -22.29 3.43
C ASN A 392 -17.64 -20.85 3.49
N SER A 393 -18.41 -19.83 3.09
CA SER A 393 -17.88 -18.46 2.98
C SER A 393 -17.70 -17.74 4.34
N ALA A 394 -18.59 -17.98 5.30
CA ALA A 394 -18.50 -17.37 6.63
C ALA A 394 -17.40 -18.03 7.48
N SER A 395 -17.25 -19.35 7.36
CA SER A 395 -16.18 -20.10 8.03
C SER A 395 -14.80 -19.74 7.47
N GLU A 396 -14.70 -19.48 6.16
CA GLU A 396 -13.49 -18.96 5.51
C GLU A 396 -13.09 -17.56 6.00
N ALA A 397 -14.03 -16.62 6.08
CA ALA A 397 -13.76 -15.29 6.63
C ALA A 397 -13.29 -15.33 8.10
N VAL A 398 -13.84 -16.24 8.91
CA VAL A 398 -13.39 -16.47 10.29
C VAL A 398 -11.99 -17.08 10.35
N ARG A 399 -11.71 -18.08 9.50
CA ARG A 399 -10.37 -18.69 9.38
C ARG A 399 -9.33 -17.64 9.04
N ILE A 400 -9.60 -16.80 8.05
CA ILE A 400 -8.69 -15.72 7.63
C ILE A 400 -8.52 -14.69 8.74
N GLY A 401 -9.60 -14.29 9.41
CA GLY A 401 -9.52 -13.39 10.58
C GLY A 401 -8.64 -13.94 11.71
N ASN A 402 -8.73 -15.24 12.00
CA ASN A 402 -7.90 -15.89 13.03
C ASN A 402 -6.43 -15.99 12.62
N GLN A 403 -6.14 -16.29 11.34
CA GLN A 403 -4.78 -16.26 10.80
C GLN A 403 -4.17 -14.85 10.91
N ARG A 404 -4.95 -13.81 10.57
CA ARG A 404 -4.54 -12.42 10.70
C ARG A 404 -4.27 -12.02 12.15
N ILE A 405 -5.11 -12.44 13.09
CA ILE A 405 -4.85 -12.24 14.53
C ILE A 405 -3.56 -12.93 14.98
N LYS A 406 -3.27 -14.14 14.48
CA LYS A 406 -2.01 -14.84 14.76
C LYS A 406 -0.81 -14.03 14.25
N LEU A 407 -0.87 -13.50 13.02
CA LEU A 407 0.18 -12.63 12.48
C LEU A 407 0.40 -11.38 13.34
N LEU A 408 -0.67 -10.72 13.78
CA LEU A 408 -0.55 -9.52 14.62
C LEU A 408 0.11 -9.83 15.97
N LYS A 409 -0.14 -11.01 16.53
CA LYS A 409 0.51 -11.48 17.76
C LYS A 409 1.98 -11.80 17.53
N GLU A 410 2.30 -12.48 16.44
CA GLU A 410 3.66 -12.81 16.04
C GLU A 410 4.54 -11.55 15.96
N TYR A 411 4.00 -10.48 15.34
CA TYR A 411 4.70 -9.20 15.21
C TYR A 411 4.48 -8.25 16.39
N GLY A 412 3.95 -8.73 17.52
CA GLY A 412 3.84 -7.97 18.77
C GLY A 412 2.89 -6.76 18.74
N ILE A 413 2.01 -6.68 17.73
CA ILE A 413 1.07 -5.57 17.54
C ILE A 413 -0.09 -5.67 18.54
N ILE A 414 -0.53 -6.90 18.82
CA ILE A 414 -1.53 -7.20 19.84
C ILE A 414 -1.03 -8.31 20.77
N LYS A 415 -1.49 -8.30 22.01
CA LYS A 415 -1.14 -9.31 23.04
C LYS A 415 -1.95 -10.60 22.91
#